data_AF-A0A961EJF5-F1
#
_entry.id   AF-A0A961EJF5-F1
#
_cell.length_a   1.000
_cell.length_b   1.000
_cell.length_c   1.000
_cell.angle_alpha   90.00
_cell.angle_beta   90.00
_cell.angle_gamma   90.00
#
_symmetry.space_group_name_H-M   'P 1'
#
loop_
_entity.id
_entity.type
_entity.pdbx_description
1 polymer ?
#
loop_
_entity_poly.entity_id
_entity_poly.type
_entity_poly.pdbx_seq_one_letter_code
_entity_poly.pdbx_strand_id
1 'polypeptide(L)'
;NPEEETGAGMIGTIEFSSATLYRFATINVPGLRKNLGDTEATVRAVEAFVDGFATSMPTGKQNTFANRTVPDAVLVCLREDQPVSLVGAFEEAVVSDNGFLRASAERLAKEYNDVGRFLGPSIATLLARSSDRTAALDDIVPARPLAEVVHEVGARVRASLASAGS
;
A
#
# COMPACT_ATOMS: atom_id res chain seq x y z
N ASN A 1 -23.47 58.16 13.18
CA ASN A 1 -23.54 57.14 12.13
C ASN A 1 -22.25 56.34 12.14
N PRO A 2 -22.33 55.04 12.38
CA PRO A 2 -21.21 54.11 12.30
C PRO A 2 -20.94 53.78 10.83
N GLU A 3 -19.69 53.62 10.40
CA GLU A 3 -19.31 52.77 9.27
C GLU A 3 -17.78 52.76 9.11
N GLU A 4 -17.26 51.61 8.67
CA GLU A 4 -15.86 51.29 8.36
C GLU A 4 -14.98 50.70 9.48
N GLU A 5 -15.47 49.63 10.13
CA GLU A 5 -14.57 48.50 10.39
C GLU A 5 -14.30 47.78 9.07
N THR A 6 -13.19 48.11 8.40
CA THR A 6 -12.66 47.29 7.30
C THR A 6 -12.06 46.02 7.90
N GLY A 7 -12.93 45.03 8.14
CA GLY A 7 -12.55 43.66 8.46
C GLY A 7 -11.84 43.04 7.26
N ALA A 8 -10.55 43.29 7.11
CA ALA A 8 -9.67 42.54 6.23
C ALA A 8 -9.47 41.14 6.84
N GLY A 9 -10.49 40.27 6.69
CA GLY A 9 -10.36 38.86 6.97
C GLY A 9 -9.27 38.29 6.07
N MET A 10 -8.21 37.73 6.69
CA MET A 10 -7.10 37.10 5.99
C MET A 10 -7.63 36.15 4.89
N ILE A 11 -7.36 36.46 3.62
CA ILE A 11 -7.45 35.49 2.53
C ILE A 11 -6.28 34.53 2.72
N GLY A 12 -6.48 33.47 3.50
CA GLY A 12 -5.54 32.36 3.59
C GLY A 12 -5.65 31.52 2.32
N THR A 13 -4.64 31.55 1.46
CA THR A 13 -4.54 30.59 0.36
C THR A 13 -4.25 29.21 0.97
N ILE A 14 -5.18 28.28 0.85
CA ILE A 14 -4.95 26.86 1.18
C ILE A 14 -4.58 26.18 -0.12
N GLU A 15 -3.32 25.78 -0.26
CA GLU A 15 -2.89 24.92 -1.35
C GLU A 15 -3.49 23.53 -1.19
N PHE A 16 -4.12 23.03 -2.25
CA PHE A 16 -4.63 21.66 -2.35
C PHE A 16 -3.90 20.96 -3.49
N SER A 17 -3.34 19.78 -3.22
CA SER A 17 -2.66 18.95 -4.21
C SER A 17 -3.33 17.58 -4.26
N SER A 18 -3.52 17.05 -5.46
CA SER A 18 -3.90 15.67 -5.71
C SER A 18 -2.65 14.93 -6.21
N ALA A 19 -2.28 13.84 -5.54
CA ALA A 19 -1.07 13.09 -5.83
C ALA A 19 -1.36 11.58 -5.91
N THR A 20 -0.62 10.88 -6.78
CA THR A 20 -0.52 9.42 -6.75
C THR A 20 0.58 9.06 -5.75
N LEU A 21 0.23 8.38 -4.67
CA LEU A 21 1.15 8.05 -3.59
C LEU A 21 1.53 6.57 -3.60
N TYR A 22 2.81 6.29 -3.42
CA TYR A 22 3.31 4.96 -3.09
C TYR A 22 3.48 4.83 -1.57
N ARG A 23 2.84 3.82 -0.98
CA ARG A 23 2.96 3.50 0.45
C ARG A 23 3.61 2.13 0.60
N PHE A 24 4.57 2.03 1.51
CA PHE A 24 5.31 0.79 1.79
C PHE A 24 5.33 0.50 3.28
N ALA A 25 5.12 -0.75 3.65
CA ALA A 25 5.25 -1.24 5.01
C ALA A 25 5.63 -2.72 5.01
N THR A 26 6.19 -3.18 6.14
CA THR A 26 6.71 -4.54 6.28
C THR A 26 6.34 -5.09 7.66
N ILE A 27 6.16 -6.40 7.77
CA ILE A 27 5.88 -7.07 9.04
C ILE A 27 6.89 -8.20 9.23
N ASN A 28 7.63 -8.17 10.34
CA ASN A 28 8.41 -9.31 10.78
C ASN A 28 7.49 -10.30 11.51
N VAL A 29 7.00 -11.30 10.79
CA VAL A 29 6.03 -12.29 11.31
C VAL A 29 6.59 -13.10 12.50
N PRO A 30 7.81 -13.66 12.46
CA PRO A 30 8.40 -14.31 13.64
C PRO A 30 8.53 -13.39 14.86
N GLY A 31 8.94 -12.13 14.64
CA GLY A 31 9.04 -11.12 15.70
C GLY A 31 7.67 -10.79 16.30
N LEU A 32 6.65 -10.65 15.45
CA LEU A 32 5.27 -10.43 15.87
C LEU A 32 4.74 -11.62 16.69
N ARG A 33 4.99 -12.86 16.25
CA ARG A 33 4.64 -14.07 17.00
C ARG A 33 5.29 -14.09 18.38
N LYS A 34 6.57 -13.74 18.46
CA LYS A 34 7.28 -13.66 19.74
C LYS A 34 6.64 -12.66 20.69
N ASN A 35 6.16 -11.52 20.18
CA ASN A 35 5.52 -10.49 20.99
C ASN A 35 4.11 -10.88 21.44
N LEU A 36 3.34 -11.57 20.60
CA LEU A 36 1.96 -11.94 20.89
C LEU A 36 1.83 -13.28 21.64
N GLY A 37 2.81 -14.17 21.50
CA GLY A 37 2.82 -15.49 22.16
C GLY A 37 1.82 -16.51 21.59
N ASP A 38 1.01 -16.13 20.59
CA ASP A 38 -0.02 -17.00 20.01
C ASP A 38 -0.03 -16.93 18.48
N THR A 39 -0.09 -18.10 17.84
CA THR A 39 -0.05 -18.22 16.37
C THR A 39 -1.30 -17.62 15.73
N GLU A 40 -2.50 -17.91 16.25
CA GLU A 40 -3.73 -17.41 15.65
C GLU A 40 -3.91 -15.90 15.87
N ALA A 41 -3.49 -15.38 17.03
CA ALA A 41 -3.42 -13.94 17.26
C ALA A 41 -2.46 -13.26 16.28
N THR A 42 -1.32 -13.90 15.97
CA THR A 42 -0.36 -13.39 14.96
C THR A 42 -0.98 -13.33 13.58
N VAL A 43 -1.66 -14.41 13.15
CA VAL A 43 -2.33 -14.45 11.84
C VAL A 43 -3.38 -13.34 11.74
N ARG A 44 -4.27 -13.22 12.74
CA ARG A 44 -5.29 -12.16 12.77
C ARG A 44 -4.68 -10.76 12.78
N ALA A 45 -3.57 -10.56 13.49
CA ALA A 45 -2.88 -9.28 13.52
C ALA A 45 -2.29 -8.91 12.14
N VAL A 46 -1.74 -9.88 11.41
CA VAL A 46 -1.26 -9.64 10.03
C VAL A 46 -2.41 -9.34 9.08
N GLU A 47 -3.50 -10.11 9.14
CA GLU A 47 -4.71 -9.86 8.33
C GLU A 47 -5.26 -8.45 8.58
N ALA A 48 -5.44 -8.08 9.86
CA ALA A 48 -5.92 -6.77 10.27
C ALA A 48 -4.95 -5.65 9.87
N PHE A 49 -3.64 -5.90 9.90
CA PHE A 49 -2.65 -4.93 9.44
C PHE A 49 -2.78 -4.67 7.95
N VAL A 50 -2.88 -5.71 7.11
CA VAL A 50 -2.99 -5.55 5.64
C VAL A 50 -4.27 -4.80 5.29
N ASP A 51 -5.40 -5.21 5.88
CA ASP A 51 -6.68 -4.54 5.67
C ASP A 51 -6.66 -3.09 6.16
N GLY A 52 -6.18 -2.87 7.39
CA GLY A 52 -6.06 -1.54 7.99
C GLY A 52 -5.10 -0.64 7.23
N PHE A 53 -3.97 -1.14 6.76
CA PHE A 53 -2.99 -0.36 5.97
C PHE A 53 -3.57 0.05 4.62
N ALA A 54 -4.29 -0.85 3.96
CA ALA A 54 -4.95 -0.54 2.69
C ALA A 54 -6.07 0.50 2.87
N THR A 55 -6.91 0.35 3.90
CA THR A 55 -8.15 1.12 4.06
C THR A 55 -8.02 2.37 4.94
N SER A 56 -6.97 2.48 5.77
CA SER A 56 -6.74 3.66 6.60
C SER A 56 -6.17 4.83 5.80
N MET A 57 -6.68 6.02 6.15
CA MET A 57 -6.22 7.32 5.62
C MET A 57 -5.78 8.22 6.78
N PRO A 58 -4.69 9.01 6.65
CA PRO A 58 -4.32 10.01 7.64
C PRO A 58 -5.48 10.99 7.89
N THR A 59 -5.72 11.34 9.16
CA THR A 59 -6.87 12.17 9.58
C THR A 59 -6.65 13.69 9.41
N GLY A 60 -5.56 14.12 8.79
CA GLY A 60 -5.23 15.53 8.58
C GLY A 60 -6.28 16.24 7.69
N LYS A 61 -6.97 17.24 8.26
CA LYS A 61 -7.97 18.11 7.58
C LYS A 61 -9.14 17.37 6.88
N GLN A 62 -9.59 16.23 7.41
CA GLN A 62 -10.69 15.45 6.81
C GLN A 62 -12.03 16.20 6.68
N ASN A 63 -12.35 17.10 7.62
CA ASN A 63 -13.66 17.76 7.66
C ASN A 63 -13.89 18.79 6.53
N THR A 64 -12.86 19.17 5.76
CA THR A 64 -12.98 20.22 4.72
C THR A 64 -12.94 19.66 3.29
N PHE A 65 -12.46 18.43 3.07
CA PHE A 65 -12.18 17.92 1.71
C PHE A 65 -12.67 16.50 1.37
N ALA A 66 -13.26 15.75 2.32
CA ALA A 66 -13.83 14.42 2.08
C ALA A 66 -12.91 13.43 1.32
N ASN A 67 -11.64 13.36 1.70
CA ASN A 67 -10.56 12.63 1.00
C ASN A 67 -10.52 11.11 1.27
N ARG A 68 -11.68 10.44 1.41
CA ARG A 68 -11.70 8.97 1.51
C ARG A 68 -11.47 8.34 0.14
N THR A 69 -10.21 8.11 -0.20
CA THR A 69 -9.82 7.36 -1.39
C THR A 69 -9.38 5.95 -1.01
N VAL A 70 -9.88 4.95 -1.73
CA VAL A 70 -9.32 3.59 -1.67
C VAL A 70 -8.06 3.53 -2.54
N PRO A 71 -7.06 2.68 -2.19
CA PRO A 71 -5.91 2.47 -3.07
C PRO A 71 -6.33 1.90 -4.42
N ASP A 72 -5.68 2.35 -5.49
CA ASP A 72 -5.85 1.76 -6.82
C ASP A 72 -5.22 0.36 -6.95
N ALA A 73 -4.21 0.06 -6.12
CA ALA A 73 -3.59 -1.26 -6.02
C ALA A 73 -2.95 -1.52 -4.64
N VAL A 74 -2.93 -2.79 -4.24
CA VAL A 74 -2.21 -3.31 -3.06
C VAL A 74 -1.46 -4.57 -3.50
N LEU A 75 -0.12 -4.49 -3.51
CA LEU A 75 0.77 -5.61 -3.83
C LEU A 75 1.39 -6.12 -2.53
N VAL A 76 1.16 -7.40 -2.21
CA VAL A 76 1.70 -8.05 -1.01
C VAL A 76 2.70 -9.13 -1.43
N CYS A 77 3.92 -9.00 -0.95
CA CYS A 77 5.01 -9.93 -1.22
C CYS A 77 5.42 -10.64 0.07
N LEU A 78 5.33 -11.97 0.10
CA LEU A 78 5.84 -12.79 1.19
C LEU A 78 7.26 -13.24 0.85
N ARG A 79 8.19 -12.97 1.77
CA ARG A 79 9.61 -13.26 1.59
C ARG A 79 10.21 -13.81 2.88
N GLU A 80 11.20 -14.69 2.74
CA GLU A 80 12.00 -15.25 3.84
C GLU A 80 13.37 -14.58 4.01
N ASP A 81 13.76 -13.72 3.05
CA ASP A 81 15.06 -13.05 3.04
C ASP A 81 15.02 -11.68 3.75
N GLN A 82 14.81 -10.60 2.99
CA GLN A 82 14.80 -9.24 3.50
C GLN A 82 13.57 -8.49 2.99
N PRO A 83 13.09 -7.48 3.74
CA PRO A 83 12.05 -6.61 3.24
C PRO A 83 12.58 -5.74 2.09
N VAL A 84 11.83 -5.64 0.99
CA VAL A 84 12.24 -4.89 -0.20
C VAL A 84 11.19 -3.85 -0.56
N SER A 85 11.59 -2.57 -0.57
CA SER A 85 10.78 -1.49 -1.10
C SER A 85 11.03 -1.34 -2.59
N LEU A 86 9.96 -1.14 -3.36
CA LEU A 86 10.01 -0.86 -4.79
C LEU A 86 10.03 0.66 -5.08
N VAL A 87 10.45 1.48 -4.11
CA VAL A 87 10.52 2.95 -4.27
C VAL A 87 11.45 3.38 -5.41
N GLY A 88 12.42 2.54 -5.78
CA GLY A 88 13.30 2.74 -6.94
C GLY A 88 12.54 2.93 -8.26
N ALA A 89 11.33 2.36 -8.36
CA ALA A 89 10.40 2.58 -9.47
C ALA A 89 10.07 4.05 -9.71
N PHE A 90 10.32 4.93 -8.73
CA PHE A 90 9.96 6.36 -8.76
C PHE A 90 11.15 7.27 -8.46
N GLU A 91 12.39 6.76 -8.54
CA GLU A 91 13.60 7.58 -8.36
C GLU A 91 13.65 8.69 -9.41
N GLU A 92 13.61 8.32 -10.69
CA GLU A 92 13.26 9.28 -11.75
C GLU A 92 11.78 9.67 -11.58
N ALA A 93 11.44 10.95 -11.67
CA ALA A 93 10.06 11.40 -11.51
C ALA A 93 9.15 10.83 -12.62
N VAL A 94 7.93 10.40 -12.26
CA VAL A 94 6.93 10.01 -13.26
C VAL A 94 6.39 11.26 -13.93
N VAL A 95 6.61 11.39 -15.24
CA VAL A 95 6.07 12.48 -16.07
C VAL A 95 4.89 11.95 -16.87
N SER A 96 3.76 12.66 -16.86
CA SER A 96 2.56 12.26 -17.60
C SER A 96 1.66 13.45 -17.89
N ASP A 97 1.10 13.49 -19.10
CA ASP A 97 0.08 14.46 -19.51
C ASP A 97 -1.35 13.96 -19.25
N ASN A 98 -1.53 12.68 -18.89
CA ASN A 98 -2.83 12.00 -18.74
C ASN A 98 -2.96 11.25 -17.41
N GLY A 99 -2.46 11.87 -16.33
CA GLY A 99 -2.48 11.31 -14.97
C GLY A 99 -1.34 10.33 -14.69
N PHE A 100 -0.90 10.28 -13.44
CA PHE A 100 0.34 9.57 -13.07
C PHE A 100 0.16 8.06 -12.87
N LEU A 101 -1.05 7.61 -12.52
CA LEU A 101 -1.27 6.25 -12.02
C LEU A 101 -0.91 5.14 -13.00
N ARG A 102 -1.21 5.28 -14.29
CA ARG A 102 -0.89 4.25 -15.32
C ARG A 102 0.62 4.07 -15.45
N ALA A 103 1.33 5.17 -15.70
CA ALA A 103 2.79 5.17 -15.80
C ALA A 103 3.46 4.72 -14.49
N SER A 104 2.92 5.10 -13.33
CA SER A 104 3.40 4.61 -12.03
C SER A 104 3.24 3.09 -11.90
N ALA A 105 2.12 2.52 -12.35
CA ALA A 105 1.88 1.08 -12.27
C ALA A 105 2.81 0.27 -13.19
N GLU A 106 3.04 0.76 -14.41
CA GLU A 106 3.99 0.16 -15.36
C GLU A 106 5.42 0.16 -14.81
N ARG A 107 5.87 1.29 -14.25
CA ARG A 107 7.20 1.38 -13.63
C ARG A 107 7.32 0.50 -12.39
N LEU A 108 6.28 0.41 -11.57
CA LEU A 108 6.26 -0.48 -10.41
C LEU A 108 6.35 -1.95 -10.82
N ALA A 109 5.64 -2.36 -11.88
CA ALA A 109 5.73 -3.71 -12.43
C ALA A 109 7.13 -4.04 -12.96
N LYS A 110 7.75 -3.09 -13.68
CA LYS A 110 9.12 -3.22 -14.15
C LYS A 110 10.10 -3.37 -12.98
N GLU A 111 10.02 -2.49 -11.99
CA GLU A 111 10.89 -2.52 -10.80
C GLU A 111 10.76 -3.83 -10.03
N TYR A 112 9.52 -4.32 -9.83
CA TYR A 112 9.27 -5.62 -9.20
C TYR A 112 10.03 -6.75 -9.91
N ASN A 113 9.99 -6.77 -11.26
CA ASN A 113 10.67 -7.78 -12.05
C ASN A 113 12.19 -7.66 -11.99
N ASP A 114 12.73 -6.44 -12.06
CA ASP A 114 14.18 -6.21 -12.00
C ASP A 114 14.75 -6.57 -10.63
N VAL A 115 14.06 -6.17 -9.56
CA VAL A 115 14.36 -6.59 -8.18
C VAL A 115 14.29 -8.11 -8.03
N GLY A 116 13.25 -8.75 -8.58
CA GLY A 116 13.10 -10.20 -8.57
C GLY A 116 14.22 -10.94 -9.31
N ARG A 117 14.77 -10.37 -10.38
CA ARG A 117 15.95 -10.91 -11.08
C ARG A 117 17.23 -10.78 -10.27
N PHE A 118 17.36 -9.70 -9.49
CA PHE A 118 18.55 -9.44 -8.68
C PHE A 118 18.57 -10.24 -7.38
N LEU A 119 17.48 -10.23 -6.62
CA LEU A 119 17.38 -10.86 -5.30
C LEU A 119 16.77 -12.27 -5.33
N GLY A 120 16.02 -12.59 -6.37
CA GLY A 120 15.17 -13.78 -6.43
C GLY A 120 13.69 -13.48 -6.13
N PRO A 121 12.78 -14.37 -6.57
CA PRO A 121 11.34 -14.16 -6.46
C PRO A 121 10.86 -14.22 -5.01
N SER A 122 9.73 -13.58 -4.74
CA SER A 122 8.99 -13.76 -3.49
C SER A 122 8.41 -15.18 -3.42
N ILE A 123 8.21 -15.71 -2.21
CA ILE A 123 7.56 -17.01 -1.98
C ILE A 123 6.11 -16.98 -2.44
N ALA A 124 5.47 -15.83 -2.24
CA ALA A 124 4.15 -15.56 -2.75
C ALA A 124 4.02 -14.07 -3.07
N THR A 125 3.30 -13.77 -4.14
CA THR A 125 2.91 -12.41 -4.48
C THR A 125 1.41 -12.40 -4.72
N LEU A 126 0.73 -11.43 -4.10
CA LEU A 126 -0.72 -11.26 -4.16
C LEU A 126 -1.03 -9.82 -4.54
N LEU A 127 -2.06 -9.64 -5.35
CA LEU A 127 -2.45 -8.33 -5.86
C LEU A 127 -3.95 -8.11 -5.66
N ALA A 128 -4.29 -6.97 -5.06
CA ALA A 128 -5.62 -6.39 -5.15
C ALA A 128 -5.57 -5.10 -5.97
N ARG A 129 -6.59 -4.86 -6.80
CA ARG A 129 -6.75 -3.62 -7.57
C ARG A 129 -8.20 -3.15 -7.49
N SER A 130 -8.40 -1.84 -7.57
CA SER A 130 -9.72 -1.22 -7.64
C SER A 130 -9.99 -0.52 -8.99
N SER A 131 -8.99 -0.42 -9.87
CA SER A 131 -9.08 0.30 -11.15
C SER A 131 -8.27 -0.38 -12.27
N ASP A 132 -8.74 -0.27 -13.51
CA ASP A 132 -8.00 -0.69 -14.71
C ASP A 132 -6.81 0.22 -15.05
N ARG A 133 -6.68 1.34 -14.34
CA ARG A 133 -5.50 2.21 -14.46
C ARG A 133 -4.23 1.54 -13.94
N THR A 134 -4.35 0.50 -13.12
CA THR A 134 -3.24 -0.28 -12.58
C THR A 134 -3.11 -1.67 -13.23
N ALA A 135 -3.75 -1.89 -14.39
CA ALA A 135 -3.78 -3.20 -15.07
C ALA A 135 -2.39 -3.77 -15.42
N ALA A 136 -1.38 -2.92 -15.63
CA ALA A 136 0.01 -3.37 -15.86
C ALA A 136 0.57 -4.23 -14.71
N LEU A 137 0.00 -4.14 -13.50
CA LEU A 137 0.41 -4.99 -12.37
C LEU A 137 -0.09 -6.44 -12.52
N ASP A 138 -1.07 -6.71 -13.39
CA ASP A 138 -1.56 -8.08 -13.62
C ASP A 138 -0.48 -8.98 -14.25
N ASP A 139 0.51 -8.38 -14.90
CA ASP A 139 1.69 -9.08 -15.43
C ASP A 139 2.55 -9.70 -14.32
N ILE A 140 2.44 -9.21 -13.08
CA ILE A 140 3.09 -9.80 -11.90
C ILE A 140 2.30 -11.02 -11.42
N VAL A 141 1.02 -10.82 -11.15
CA VAL A 141 0.07 -11.83 -10.70
C VAL A 141 -1.36 -11.33 -10.94
N PRO A 142 -2.32 -12.18 -11.32
CA PRO A 142 -3.71 -11.74 -11.49
C PRO A 142 -4.28 -11.10 -10.23
N ALA A 143 -4.92 -9.93 -10.40
CA ALA A 143 -5.59 -9.23 -9.31
C ALA A 143 -6.83 -9.99 -8.80
N ARG A 144 -7.11 -9.83 -7.51
CA ARG A 144 -8.30 -10.35 -6.83
C ARG A 144 -8.87 -9.32 -5.84
N PRO A 145 -10.09 -9.50 -5.31
CA PRO A 145 -10.62 -8.63 -4.27
C PRO A 145 -9.70 -8.53 -3.04
N LEU A 146 -9.65 -7.36 -2.39
CA LEU A 146 -8.80 -7.14 -1.21
C LEU A 146 -9.07 -8.16 -0.10
N ALA A 147 -10.33 -8.51 0.15
CA ALA A 147 -10.71 -9.50 1.16
C ALA A 147 -10.07 -10.88 0.89
N GLU A 148 -9.97 -11.28 -0.38
CA GLU A 148 -9.31 -12.54 -0.76
C GLU A 148 -7.80 -12.44 -0.60
N VAL A 149 -7.18 -11.30 -0.91
CA VAL A 149 -5.75 -11.07 -0.63
C VAL A 149 -5.48 -11.20 0.87
N VAL A 150 -6.28 -10.51 1.71
CA VAL A 150 -6.11 -10.54 3.18
C VAL A 150 -6.23 -11.96 3.71
N HIS A 151 -7.28 -12.69 3.29
CA HIS A 151 -7.49 -14.08 3.71
C HIS A 151 -6.32 -15.00 3.29
N GLU A 152 -5.86 -14.88 2.05
CA GLU A 152 -4.75 -15.67 1.51
C GLU A 152 -3.42 -15.35 2.22
N VAL A 153 -3.16 -14.09 2.56
CA VAL A 153 -2.01 -13.71 3.39
C VAL A 153 -2.05 -14.44 4.73
N GLY A 154 -3.20 -14.40 5.42
CA GLY A 154 -3.37 -15.07 6.70
C GLY A 154 -3.17 -16.59 6.62
N ALA A 155 -3.71 -17.23 5.58
CA ALA A 155 -3.53 -18.65 5.32
C ALA A 155 -2.03 -19.01 5.13
N ARG A 156 -1.29 -18.20 4.36
CA ARG A 156 0.15 -18.43 4.13
C ARG A 156 0.99 -18.18 5.37
N VAL A 157 0.68 -17.15 6.14
CA VAL A 157 1.34 -16.88 7.43
C VAL A 157 1.13 -18.05 8.39
N ARG A 158 -0.11 -18.57 8.49
CA ARG A 158 -0.43 -19.73 9.32
C ARG A 158 0.40 -20.95 8.91
N ALA A 159 0.47 -21.25 7.61
CA ALA A 159 1.26 -22.36 7.09
C ALA A 159 2.76 -22.20 7.41
N SER A 160 3.32 -21.01 7.23
CA SER A 160 4.73 -20.71 7.54
C SER A 160 5.05 -20.84 9.04
N LEU A 161 4.14 -20.42 9.92
CA LEU A 161 4.35 -20.54 11.36
C LEU A 161 4.25 -21.99 11.85
N ALA A 162 3.47 -22.83 11.18
CA ALA A 162 3.36 -24.26 11.49
C ALA A 162 4.63 -25.03 11.10
N SER A 163 5.23 -24.72 9.93
CA SER A 163 6.48 -25.36 9.50
C SER A 163 7.69 -24.94 10.34
N ALA A 164 7.70 -23.72 10.90
CA ALA A 164 8.78 -23.21 11.73
C ALA A 164 8.76 -23.69 13.21
N GLY A 165 7.70 -24.40 13.62
CA GLY A 165 7.58 -24.98 14.98
C GLY A 165 7.83 -26.50 15.04
N SER A 166 8.14 -27.11 13.90
CA SER A 166 8.51 -28.53 13.76
C SER A 166 10.04 -28.66 13.78
#